data_AF-A0A7C3W3K8-F1
#
_entry.id   AF-A0A7C3W3K8-F1
#
_cell.length_a   1.000
_cell.length_b   1.000
_cell.length_c   1.000
_cell.angle_alpha   90.00
_cell.angle_beta   90.00
_cell.angle_gamma   90.00
#
_symmetry.space_group_name_H-M   'P 1'
#
loop_
_entity.id
_entity.type
_entity.pdbx_description
1 polymer ?
#
loop_
_entity_poly.entity_id
_entity_poly.type
_entity_poly.pdbx_seq_one_letter_code
_entity_poly.pdbx_strand_id
1 'polypeptide(L)'
;MTERLYYADPYCTHFRARLVEAQPTGDRLAVVLDRSAFYPTGGGQPHDTGTLAGHPVLEVVERADGAIVHMLPAGSVLPEGELEGVVDWPR
;
A
#
# COMPACT_ATOMS: atom_id res chain seq x y z
N MET A 1 -8.21 -0.90 10.50
CA MET A 1 -8.96 -1.04 9.24
C MET A 1 -8.57 0.11 8.32
N THR A 2 -8.27 -0.20 7.05
CA THR A 2 -7.89 0.77 6.00
C THR A 2 -9.08 0.98 5.06
N GLU A 3 -9.33 2.22 4.64
CA GLU A 3 -10.30 2.53 3.58
C GLU A 3 -9.80 2.04 2.22
N ARG A 4 -10.62 1.27 1.50
CA ARG A 4 -10.26 0.61 0.24
C ARG A 4 -10.81 1.39 -0.94
N LEU A 5 -9.96 2.21 -1.57
CA LEU A 5 -10.37 3.12 -2.64
C LEU A 5 -10.85 2.38 -3.89
N TYR A 6 -10.30 1.19 -4.16
CA TYR A 6 -10.64 0.35 -5.31
C TYR A 6 -12.09 -0.17 -5.32
N TYR A 7 -12.82 -0.10 -4.20
CA TYR A 7 -14.26 -0.41 -4.20
C TYR A 7 -15.11 0.76 -4.73
N ALA A 8 -14.66 2.00 -4.56
CA ALA A 8 -15.37 3.18 -5.02
C ALA A 8 -14.93 3.60 -6.42
N ASP A 9 -13.62 3.51 -6.70
CA ASP A 9 -13.02 3.83 -7.98
C ASP A 9 -11.93 2.79 -8.34
N PRO A 10 -12.29 1.73 -9.09
CA PRO A 10 -11.34 0.69 -9.49
C PRO A 10 -10.29 1.17 -10.49
N TYR A 11 -10.44 2.37 -11.06
CA TYR A 11 -9.47 2.97 -12.00
C TYR A 11 -8.54 3.98 -11.32
N CYS A 12 -8.65 4.15 -10.00
CA CYS A 12 -7.82 5.07 -9.23
C CYS A 12 -6.37 4.56 -9.17
N THR A 13 -5.50 5.10 -10.01
CA THR A 13 -4.07 4.76 -10.03
C THR A 13 -3.20 5.70 -9.22
N HIS A 14 -3.72 6.85 -8.78
CA HIS A 14 -2.98 7.85 -8.00
C HIS A 14 -3.82 8.31 -6.82
N PHE A 15 -3.26 8.24 -5.61
CA PHE A 15 -3.96 8.65 -4.39
C PHE A 15 -3.01 9.29 -3.38
N ARG A 16 -3.57 10.03 -2.42
CA ARG A 16 -2.86 10.52 -1.23
C ARG A 16 -3.39 9.81 0.00
N ALA A 17 -2.53 9.43 0.91
CA ALA A 17 -2.93 8.75 2.15
C ALA A 17 -2.03 9.16 3.31
N ARG A 18 -2.53 9.04 4.53
CA ARG A 18 -1.75 9.29 5.75
C ARG A 18 -1.11 7.99 6.24
N LEU A 19 0.15 8.09 6.65
CA LEU A 19 0.85 7.00 7.33
C LEU A 19 0.20 6.72 8.70
N VAL A 20 -0.22 5.48 8.91
CA VAL A 20 -0.79 5.00 10.20
C VAL A 20 0.24 4.20 10.99
N GLU A 21 0.99 3.34 10.30
CA GLU A 21 1.99 2.46 10.91
C GLU A 21 3.15 2.25 9.94
N ALA A 22 4.39 2.29 10.44
CA ALA A 22 5.58 1.85 9.73
C ALA A 22 6.44 1.02 10.69
N GLN A 23 6.62 -0.27 10.41
CA GLN A 23 7.38 -1.17 11.27
C GLN A 23 8.37 -2.00 10.43
N PRO A 24 9.66 -2.01 10.80
CA PRO A 24 10.63 -2.92 10.19
C PRO A 24 10.19 -4.38 10.36
N THR A 25 10.24 -5.17 9.29
CA THR A 25 9.90 -6.60 9.29
C THR A 25 10.95 -7.34 8.46
N GLY A 26 11.93 -7.95 9.13
CA GLY A 26 13.05 -8.61 8.45
C GLY A 26 13.87 -7.62 7.62
N ASP A 27 13.98 -7.87 6.32
CA ASP A 27 14.65 -7.04 5.30
C ASP A 27 13.70 -6.08 4.58
N ARG A 28 12.50 -5.85 5.14
CA ARG A 28 11.46 -4.98 4.58
C ARG A 28 10.90 -4.01 5.62
N LEU A 29 10.11 -3.05 5.14
CA LEU A 29 9.31 -2.15 5.95
C LEU A 29 7.82 -2.43 5.71
N ALA A 30 7.09 -2.81 6.75
CA ALA A 30 5.64 -2.99 6.71
C ALA A 30 4.93 -1.66 6.97
N VAL A 31 4.07 -1.25 6.05
CA VAL A 31 3.43 0.07 6.03
C VAL A 31 1.92 -0.05 5.98
N VAL A 32 1.23 0.58 6.93
CA VAL A 32 -0.23 0.70 6.94
C VAL A 32 -0.62 2.16 6.72
N LEU A 33 -1.60 2.35 5.83
CA LEU A 33 -2.17 3.64 5.48
C LEU A 33 -3.62 3.72 5.97
N ASP A 34 -4.12 4.94 6.14
CA ASP A 34 -5.53 5.19 6.44
C ASP A 34 -6.45 4.78 5.29
N ARG A 35 -5.99 4.98 4.04
CA ARG A 35 -6.64 4.55 2.80
C ARG A 35 -5.64 4.08 1.75
N SER A 36 -6.06 3.17 0.87
CA SER A 36 -5.21 2.66 -0.22
C SER A 36 -6.02 2.27 -1.46
N ALA A 37 -5.44 2.51 -2.63
CA ALA A 37 -5.93 1.98 -3.91
C ALA A 37 -5.29 0.64 -4.29
N PHE A 38 -4.27 0.17 -3.56
CA PHE A 38 -3.63 -1.13 -3.83
C PHE A 38 -4.53 -2.29 -3.40
N TYR A 39 -4.82 -3.19 -4.33
CA TYR A 39 -5.48 -4.44 -4.02
C TYR A 39 -4.51 -5.45 -3.37
N PRO A 40 -4.85 -6.02 -2.19
CA PRO A 40 -4.01 -7.02 -1.54
C PRO A 40 -4.09 -8.37 -2.27
N THR A 41 -3.12 -9.23 -2.04
CA THR A 41 -3.18 -10.62 -2.51
C THR A 41 -4.42 -11.31 -1.92
N GLY A 42 -5.31 -11.84 -2.77
CA GLY A 42 -6.55 -12.46 -2.31
C GLY A 42 -7.38 -13.07 -3.43
N GLY A 43 -8.11 -14.15 -3.12
CA GLY A 43 -9.06 -14.79 -4.06
C GLY A 43 -8.41 -15.40 -5.32
N GLY A 44 -7.10 -15.67 -5.30
CA GLY A 44 -6.34 -16.14 -6.46
C GLY A 44 -5.79 -15.03 -7.37
N GLN A 45 -6.08 -13.77 -7.06
CA GLN A 45 -5.52 -12.61 -7.77
C GLN A 45 -4.19 -12.18 -7.11
N PRO A 46 -3.14 -11.88 -7.90
CA PRO A 46 -1.92 -11.25 -7.37
C PRO A 46 -2.23 -9.85 -6.83
N HIS A 47 -1.39 -9.38 -5.91
CA HIS A 47 -1.48 -8.00 -5.44
C HIS A 47 -1.14 -7.00 -6.55
N ASP A 48 -1.60 -5.77 -6.37
CA ASP A 48 -1.16 -4.64 -7.18
C ASP A 48 0.29 -4.25 -6.87
N THR A 49 1.01 -3.85 -7.91
CA THR A 49 2.36 -3.27 -7.82
C THR A 49 2.32 -1.76 -8.00
N GLY A 50 3.41 -1.06 -7.68
CA GLY A 50 3.45 0.40 -7.77
C GLY A 50 4.45 1.02 -6.81
N THR A 51 4.19 2.26 -6.40
CA THR A 51 5.05 2.99 -5.45
C THR A 51 4.26 3.67 -4.32
N LEU A 52 4.91 3.81 -3.16
CA LEU A 52 4.49 4.65 -2.04
C LEU A 52 5.62 5.61 -1.68
N ALA A 53 5.35 6.92 -1.69
CA ALA A 53 6.38 7.96 -1.51
C ALA A 53 7.62 7.75 -2.42
N GLY A 54 7.41 7.22 -3.63
CA GLY A 54 8.48 6.90 -4.59
C GLY A 54 9.24 5.60 -4.33
N HIS A 55 8.93 4.85 -3.25
CA HIS A 55 9.51 3.53 -2.99
C HIS A 55 8.65 2.42 -3.57
N PRO A 56 9.24 1.37 -4.17
CA PRO A 56 8.49 0.29 -4.79
C PRO A 56 7.71 -0.52 -3.75
N VAL A 57 6.46 -0.84 -4.07
CA VAL A 57 5.64 -1.79 -3.31
C VAL A 57 6.00 -3.21 -3.75
N LEU A 58 6.58 -3.98 -2.84
CA LEU A 58 7.05 -5.34 -3.08
C LEU A 58 5.96 -6.40 -2.87
N GLU A 59 4.97 -6.07 -2.04
CA GLU A 59 3.89 -6.96 -1.66
C GLU A 59 2.76 -6.17 -1.01
N VAL A 60 1.51 -6.61 -1.22
CA VAL A 60 0.34 -6.07 -0.53
C VAL A 60 -0.46 -7.22 0.07
N VAL A 61 -0.74 -7.15 1.37
CA VAL A 61 -1.48 -8.18 2.11
C VAL A 61 -2.53 -7.55 3.03
N GLU A 62 -3.61 -8.28 3.28
CA GLU A 62 -4.62 -7.93 4.27
C GLU A 62 -4.30 -8.63 5.60
N ARG A 63 -4.21 -7.86 6.69
CA ARG A 63 -4.12 -8.39 8.06
C ARG A 63 -5.51 -8.83 8.55
N ALA A 64 -5.55 -9.69 9.56
CA ALA A 64 -6.80 -10.19 10.14
C ALA A 64 -7.72 -9.09 10.72
N ASP A 65 -7.19 -7.91 11.02
CA ASP A 65 -7.92 -6.73 11.48
C ASP A 65 -8.45 -5.84 10.33
N GLY A 66 -8.29 -6.29 9.08
CA GLY A 66 -8.71 -5.60 7.86
C GLY A 66 -7.80 -4.44 7.46
N ALA A 67 -6.61 -4.29 8.05
CA ALA A 67 -5.61 -3.34 7.58
C ALA A 67 -4.92 -3.83 6.30
N ILE A 68 -4.69 -2.91 5.34
CA ILE A 68 -3.90 -3.20 4.14
C ILE A 68 -2.44 -2.84 4.44
N VAL A 69 -1.57 -3.84 4.33
CA VAL A 69 -0.14 -3.71 4.58
C VAL A 69 0.61 -3.72 3.26
N HIS A 70 1.47 -2.73 3.08
CA HIS A 70 2.35 -2.59 1.94
C HIS A 70 3.77 -2.89 2.42
N MET A 71 4.44 -3.84 1.78
CA MET A 71 5.83 -4.14 2.06
C MET A 71 6.73 -3.31 1.14
N LEU A 72 7.57 -2.47 1.73
CA LEU A 72 8.57 -1.67 1.02
C LEU A 72 9.99 -2.21 1.30
N PRO A 73 11.01 -1.86 0.49
CA PRO A 73 12.40 -2.15 0.81
C PRO A 73 12.80 -1.61 2.20
N ALA A 74 13.66 -2.33 2.93
CA ALA A 74 14.28 -1.78 4.13
C ALA A 74 14.98 -0.44 3.84
N GLY A 75 14.87 0.50 4.77
CA GLY A 75 15.43 1.85 4.62
C GLY A 75 14.57 2.82 3.81
N SER A 76 13.38 2.40 3.34
CA SER A 76 12.40 3.32 2.78
C SER A 76 12.04 4.40 3.80
N VAL A 77 12.24 5.67 3.44
CA VAL A 77 11.91 6.81 4.29
C VAL A 77 10.57 7.38 3.85
N LEU A 78 9.61 7.41 4.77
CA LEU A 78 8.28 7.93 4.54
C LEU A 78 8.12 9.29 5.24
N PRO A 79 7.34 10.22 4.67
CA PRO A 79 7.06 11.49 5.33
C PRO A 79 6.19 11.28 6.57
N GLU A 80 6.39 12.14 7.58
CA GLU A 80 5.49 12.24 8.72
C GLU A 80 4.21 12.99 8.29
N GLY A 81 3.27 12.28 7.66
CA GLY A 81 2.00 12.86 7.23
C GLY A 81 1.40 12.17 6.01
N GLU A 82 0.97 12.98 5.05
CA GLU A 82 0.45 12.49 3.77
C GLU A 82 1.59 12.07 2.84
N LEU A 83 1.37 10.96 2.14
CA LEU A 83 2.22 10.45 1.08
C LEU A 83 1.40 10.14 -0.16
N GLU A 84 2.07 10.14 -1.30
CA GLU A 84 1.48 9.75 -2.57
C GLU A 84 1.68 8.25 -2.81
N GLY A 85 0.63 7.60 -3.30
CA GLY A 85 0.64 6.23 -3.78
C GLY A 85 0.27 6.18 -5.25
N VAL A 86 1.01 5.37 -6.01
CA VAL A 86 0.81 5.15 -7.44
C VAL A 86 0.70 3.66 -7.70
N VAL A 87 -0.42 3.20 -8.26
CA VAL A 87 -0.62 1.81 -8.68
C VAL A 87 -0.17 1.65 -10.13
N ASP A 88 0.74 0.70 -10.37
CA ASP A 88 1.21 0.35 -11.70
C ASP A 88 0.17 -0.54 -12.37
N TRP A 89 -0.76 0.09 -13.09
CA TRP A 89 -1.74 -0.62 -13.92
C TRP A 89 -1.20 -0.78 -15.34
N PRO A 90 -0.93 -2.01 -15.82
CA PRO A 90 -0.57 -2.22 -17.22
C PRO A 90 -1.77 -1.86 -18.11
N ARG A 91 -1.55 -0.90 -19.01
CA ARG A 91 -2.48 -0.62 -20.12
C ARG A 91 -2.39 -1.69 -21.19
#